data_AF-A0A7R7VXC0-F1
#
_entry.id   AF-A0A7R7VXC0-F1
#
_cell.length_a   1.000
_cell.length_b   1.000
_cell.length_c   1.000
_cell.angle_alpha   90.00
_cell.angle_beta   90.00
_cell.angle_gamma   90.00
#
_symmetry.space_group_name_H-M   'P 1'
#
loop_
_entity.id
_entity.type
_entity.pdbx_description
1 polymer ?
#
loop_
_entity_poly.entity_id
_entity_poly.type
_entity_poly.pdbx_seq_one_letter_code
_entity_poly.pdbx_strand_id
1 'polypeptide(L)'
;MGLSQSVEDGVQSTPEALSYILAERFATKCFTPLELTHFKDNFFSRATDQNGLKYWNEKTLSDFLGIPDSSETECPLDAGPVIFRMVSYLGAFPFQKTLAPSVLTFDAMVKVVVLLTERYGRVLRRGRRDRIRLLFGSLADVGRKDLGPSGQDEENGDGNASKGRHPFGYDIDQPANDDEEDEDGDDLALAALESLDAIEVFKHDQRVDRTVYEAHISTDTFRRLLMLLLVIAPLKTLDDVRTYTGDLSAERMETVRNEADHILAAFIEDETTGSGSGISYKSFSKMVSNSLQHLFDPLTPLFEHMLFSKNLDLSQKRGRTDSMQSVHTEEQSESDTSVLPSPPPVLLSGAFESVILNLSLISHLSFFLPSTSRGLSFLQSGAQLHPVFSTAAHGSSLTSFSHNVLTWQAPSLMILNGVTEENKTITLGAYLPSPWSSFHHSSSSSKTPDTLPSLFQLSPKHLLLPGNPSPSFHQGATTPTAYFSTATGLALGCKLPPSSRTSIAQPIPHGAGSLLIDSSLESADFHVSTVGHDGAFLPPEIVSTSPTSEKTHIDIYNLEIWGVVQPEDSSASTGQRQSAVEVQKAKWEFEAREVERRRNVNLNAGVGDSARESARWMLESAGLVGESGKYGGSV
;
A
#
# COMPACT_ATOMS: atom_id res chain seq x y z
N MET A 1 -6.61 -30.55 66.77
CA MET A 1 -5.66 -30.10 65.73
C MET A 1 -6.49 -29.66 64.55
N GLY A 2 -6.77 -28.35 64.45
CA GLY A 2 -7.51 -27.77 63.34
C GLY A 2 -6.52 -26.99 62.48
N LEU A 3 -6.29 -27.45 61.25
CA LEU A 3 -5.49 -26.78 60.24
C LEU A 3 -6.30 -25.58 59.71
N SER A 4 -5.89 -24.39 60.08
CA SER A 4 -6.24 -23.14 59.41
C SER A 4 -5.59 -23.15 58.03
N GLN A 5 -6.39 -23.38 56.98
CA GLN A 5 -6.03 -22.99 55.62
C GLN A 5 -6.08 -21.46 55.57
N SER A 6 -4.89 -20.86 55.44
CA SER A 6 -4.77 -19.45 55.11
C SER A 6 -5.22 -19.30 53.67
N VAL A 7 -6.41 -18.71 53.48
CA VAL A 7 -6.80 -18.13 52.20
C VAL A 7 -5.90 -16.91 52.04
N GLU A 8 -4.87 -17.00 51.19
CA GLU A 8 -4.25 -15.80 50.63
C GLU A 8 -5.33 -15.12 49.79
N ASP A 9 -5.94 -14.07 50.35
CA ASP A 9 -6.69 -13.09 49.57
C ASP A 9 -5.71 -12.51 48.54
N GLY A 10 -5.82 -12.97 47.30
CA GLY A 10 -5.14 -12.37 46.16
C GLY A 10 -5.63 -10.92 46.04
N VAL A 11 -4.72 -9.98 46.29
CA VAL A 11 -4.97 -8.55 46.05
C VAL A 11 -5.23 -8.38 44.55
N GLN A 12 -6.50 -8.29 44.17
CA GLN A 12 -6.88 -7.96 42.79
C GLN A 12 -6.31 -6.58 42.46
N SER A 13 -5.30 -6.54 41.59
CA SER A 13 -4.66 -5.29 41.16
C SER A 13 -5.64 -4.47 40.33
N THR A 14 -5.76 -3.16 40.61
CA THR A 14 -6.70 -2.29 39.88
C THR A 14 -6.30 -2.15 38.40
N PRO A 15 -7.25 -1.87 37.49
CA PRO A 15 -6.95 -1.68 36.06
C PRO A 15 -5.88 -0.61 35.80
N GLU A 16 -5.87 0.47 36.59
CA GLU A 16 -4.87 1.55 36.49
C GLU A 16 -3.48 1.08 36.90
N ALA A 17 -3.38 0.28 37.98
CA ALA A 17 -2.11 -0.28 38.43
C ALA A 17 -1.54 -1.26 37.40
N LEU A 18 -2.39 -2.11 36.81
CA LEU A 18 -2.00 -3.04 35.73
C LEU A 18 -1.57 -2.30 34.46
N SER A 19 -2.30 -1.23 34.10
CA SER A 19 -1.98 -0.34 32.99
C SER A 19 -0.60 0.33 33.16
N TYR A 20 -0.28 0.77 34.39
CA TYR A 20 1.03 1.33 34.73
C TYR A 20 2.16 0.29 34.66
N ILE A 21 1.96 -0.91 35.23
CA ILE A 21 2.95 -2.00 35.18
C ILE A 21 3.25 -2.39 33.73
N LEU A 22 2.25 -2.39 32.85
CA LEU A 22 2.45 -2.65 31.43
C LEU A 22 3.30 -1.57 30.77
N ALA A 23 3.03 -0.30 31.05
CA ALA A 23 3.83 0.81 30.52
C ALA A 23 5.30 0.70 30.97
N GLU A 24 5.57 0.34 32.22
CA GLU A 24 6.94 0.11 32.71
C GLU A 24 7.63 -1.06 31.99
N ARG A 25 6.90 -2.15 31.75
CA ARG A 25 7.42 -3.30 30.98
C ARG A 25 7.73 -2.93 29.53
N PHE A 26 6.88 -2.13 28.91
CA PHE A 26 7.14 -1.58 27.57
C PHE A 26 8.36 -0.66 27.58
N ALA A 27 8.45 0.28 28.52
CA ALA A 27 9.59 1.19 28.65
C ALA A 27 10.93 0.44 28.77
N THR A 28 10.96 -0.68 29.51
CA THR A 28 12.18 -1.45 29.78
C THR A 28 12.53 -2.48 28.70
N LYS A 29 11.55 -3.01 27.96
CA LYS A 29 11.77 -4.10 26.99
C LYS A 29 11.70 -3.66 25.53
N CYS A 30 10.97 -2.59 25.21
CA CYS A 30 10.73 -2.15 23.83
C CYS A 30 11.64 -1.00 23.39
N PHE A 31 12.34 -0.34 24.32
CA PHE A 31 13.25 0.77 24.03
C PHE A 31 14.66 0.48 24.53
N THR A 32 15.64 1.02 23.82
CA THR A 32 16.99 1.17 24.34
C THR A 32 17.04 2.27 25.40
N PRO A 33 18.03 2.24 26.32
CA PRO A 33 18.19 3.31 27.32
C PRO A 33 18.33 4.70 26.69
N LEU A 34 18.98 4.79 25.52
CA LEU A 34 19.17 6.04 24.78
C LEU A 34 17.83 6.55 24.23
N GLU A 35 17.07 5.73 23.51
CA GLU A 35 15.73 6.10 23.02
C GLU A 35 14.83 6.58 24.16
N LEU A 36 14.84 5.90 25.32
CA LEU A 36 14.03 6.29 26.46
C LEU A 36 14.44 7.67 27.04
N THR A 37 15.73 8.02 26.98
CA THR A 37 16.20 9.35 27.40
C THR A 37 15.75 10.45 26.46
N HIS A 38 15.85 10.24 25.14
CA HIS A 38 15.33 11.17 24.13
C HIS A 38 13.82 11.31 24.21
N PHE A 39 13.10 10.21 24.42
CA PHE A 39 11.66 10.23 24.58
C PHE A 39 11.23 11.02 25.83
N LYS A 40 11.88 10.80 26.97
CA LYS A 40 11.63 11.60 28.18
C LYS A 40 11.89 13.09 27.93
N ASP A 41 12.99 13.44 27.29
CA ASP A 41 13.30 14.84 26.97
C ASP A 41 12.24 15.47 26.05
N ASN A 42 11.89 14.80 24.95
CA ASN A 42 10.85 15.26 24.03
C ASN A 42 9.50 15.45 24.74
N PHE A 43 9.09 14.51 25.59
CA PHE A 43 7.85 14.58 26.35
C PHE A 43 7.86 15.71 27.39
N PHE A 44 8.83 15.70 28.30
CA PHE A 44 8.83 16.62 29.44
C PHE A 44 9.20 18.06 29.08
N SER A 45 9.89 18.31 27.97
CA SER A 45 10.17 19.66 27.47
C SER A 45 8.93 20.40 26.99
N ARG A 46 7.88 19.65 26.59
CA ARG A 46 6.63 20.21 26.03
C ARG A 46 5.38 19.93 26.88
N ALA A 47 5.52 19.10 27.92
CA ALA A 47 4.38 18.71 28.75
C ALA A 47 3.83 19.89 29.53
N THR A 48 2.51 20.00 29.55
CA THR A 48 1.79 20.91 30.45
C THR A 48 1.74 20.29 31.84
N ASP A 49 1.99 21.08 32.88
CA ASP A 49 1.87 20.66 34.27
C ASP A 49 0.58 21.22 34.87
N GLN A 50 -0.32 20.33 35.30
CA GLN A 50 -1.49 20.69 36.08
C GLN A 50 -1.53 19.85 37.34
N ASN A 51 -1.45 20.51 38.51
CA ASN A 51 -1.49 19.85 39.82
C ASN A 51 -0.45 18.72 39.99
N GLY A 52 0.73 18.83 39.37
CA GLY A 52 1.78 17.82 39.42
C GLY A 52 1.60 16.68 38.40
N LEU A 53 0.53 16.69 37.60
CA LEU A 53 0.33 15.79 36.49
C LEU A 53 0.87 16.42 35.20
N LYS A 54 1.85 15.78 34.58
CA LYS A 54 2.42 16.19 33.30
C LYS A 54 1.80 15.43 32.15
N TYR A 55 1.22 16.15 31.20
CA TYR A 55 0.52 15.56 30.06
C TYR A 55 0.60 16.41 28.79
N TRP A 56 0.25 15.81 27.66
CA TRP A 56 0.11 16.50 26.36
C TRP A 56 -1.37 16.73 26.03
N ASN A 57 -1.70 17.94 25.59
CA ASN A 57 -2.99 18.23 24.98
C ASN A 57 -2.93 18.07 23.45
N GLU A 58 -4.07 18.19 22.78
CA GLU A 58 -4.19 18.07 21.32
C GLU A 58 -3.21 18.98 20.58
N LYS A 59 -3.20 20.26 20.93
CA LYS A 59 -2.32 21.24 20.31
C LYS A 59 -0.84 20.85 20.44
N THR A 60 -0.39 20.45 21.63
CA THR A 60 0.99 20.04 21.87
C THR A 60 1.37 18.82 21.03
N LEU A 61 0.45 17.86 20.89
CA LEU A 61 0.66 16.68 20.06
C LEU A 61 0.72 17.04 18.57
N SER A 62 -0.24 17.82 18.06
CA SER A 62 -0.27 18.27 16.66
C SER A 62 0.98 19.07 16.30
N ASP A 63 1.36 20.02 17.16
CA ASP A 63 2.56 20.86 17.01
C ASP A 63 3.84 20.01 16.95
N PHE A 64 3.93 18.97 17.81
CA PHE A 64 5.06 18.05 17.84
C PHE A 64 5.12 17.18 16.59
N LEU A 65 3.97 16.64 16.15
CA LEU A 65 3.86 15.80 14.97
C LEU A 65 3.90 16.60 13.66
N GLY A 66 3.93 17.93 13.71
CA GLY A 66 3.93 18.79 12.52
C GLY A 66 2.64 18.70 11.71
N ILE A 67 1.51 18.39 12.36
CA ILE A 67 0.19 18.36 11.74
C ILE A 67 -0.39 19.77 11.82
N PRO A 68 -0.74 20.42 10.69
CA PRO A 68 -1.25 21.79 10.73
C PRO A 68 -2.65 21.86 11.38
N ASP A 69 -2.86 22.86 12.24
CA ASP A 69 -4.14 23.12 12.91
C ASP A 69 -5.19 23.68 11.93
N SER A 70 -6.47 23.33 12.13
CA SER A 70 -7.61 23.81 11.32
C SER A 70 -7.96 25.29 11.52
N SER A 71 -7.27 25.99 12.43
CA SER A 71 -7.53 27.41 12.71
C SER A 71 -6.94 28.38 11.68
N GLU A 72 -6.03 27.90 10.83
CA GLU A 72 -5.65 28.62 9.62
C GLU A 72 -6.72 28.35 8.56
N THR A 73 -7.46 29.39 8.20
CA THR A 73 -8.77 29.40 7.51
C THR A 73 -8.90 28.62 6.19
N GLU A 74 -7.90 27.85 5.77
CA GLU A 74 -7.90 27.04 4.55
C GLU A 74 -7.09 25.71 4.68
N CYS A 75 -6.82 25.19 5.88
CA CYS A 75 -6.11 23.90 6.00
C CYS A 75 -7.09 22.70 5.88
N PRO A 76 -7.02 21.87 4.82
CA PRO A 76 -8.02 20.82 4.57
C PRO A 76 -7.66 19.44 5.17
N LEU A 77 -6.55 19.33 5.89
CA LEU A 77 -6.09 18.06 6.47
C LEU A 77 -6.86 17.71 7.75
N ASP A 78 -7.00 18.69 8.66
CA ASP A 78 -7.71 18.65 9.96
C ASP A 78 -7.68 17.28 10.68
N ALA A 79 -6.49 16.65 10.67
CA ALA A 79 -6.26 15.31 11.19
C ALA A 79 -5.81 15.31 12.67
N GLY A 80 -5.45 16.49 13.22
CA GLY A 80 -5.04 16.65 14.62
C GLY A 80 -6.04 16.07 15.62
N PRO A 81 -7.35 16.44 15.54
CA PRO A 81 -8.38 15.87 16.43
C PRO A 81 -8.49 14.34 16.31
N VAL A 82 -8.38 13.81 15.09
CA VAL A 82 -8.48 12.37 14.82
C VAL A 82 -7.30 11.62 15.42
N ILE A 83 -6.08 12.13 15.23
CA ILE A 83 -4.86 11.55 15.81
C ILE A 83 -4.90 11.64 17.34
N PHE A 84 -5.32 12.78 17.91
CA PHE A 84 -5.43 12.95 19.35
C PHE A 84 -6.42 11.96 19.98
N ARG A 85 -7.59 11.78 19.37
CA ARG A 85 -8.56 10.76 19.78
C ARG A 85 -7.96 9.35 19.70
N MET A 86 -7.32 9.03 18.57
CA MET A 86 -6.68 7.73 18.35
C MET A 86 -5.66 7.45 19.45
N VAL A 87 -4.72 8.36 19.72
CA VAL A 87 -3.69 8.13 20.75
C VAL A 87 -4.25 8.12 22.17
N SER A 88 -5.31 8.88 22.46
CA SER A 88 -5.99 8.86 23.76
C SER A 88 -6.65 7.51 24.02
N TYR A 89 -7.23 6.90 22.98
CA TYR A 89 -7.76 5.53 23.05
C TYR A 89 -6.63 4.49 23.22
N LEU A 90 -5.57 4.59 22.42
CA LEU A 90 -4.41 3.68 22.51
C LEU A 90 -3.69 3.79 23.86
N GLY A 91 -3.65 4.99 24.46
CA GLY A 91 -3.12 5.25 25.79
C GLY A 91 -3.87 4.51 26.91
N ALA A 92 -5.11 4.05 26.66
CA ALA A 92 -5.88 3.24 27.59
C ALA A 92 -5.58 1.73 27.51
N PHE A 93 -4.79 1.27 26.53
CA PHE A 93 -4.43 -0.14 26.37
C PHE A 93 -3.85 -0.75 27.67
N PRO A 94 -4.27 -1.96 28.10
CA PRO A 94 -5.18 -2.90 27.45
C PRO A 94 -6.66 -2.81 27.93
N PHE A 95 -7.05 -1.73 28.61
CA PHE A 95 -8.36 -1.54 29.23
C PHE A 95 -9.15 -0.40 28.57
N GLN A 96 -9.39 -0.50 27.27
CA GLN A 96 -9.99 0.59 26.50
C GLN A 96 -11.46 0.83 26.84
N LYS A 97 -12.18 -0.18 27.35
CA LYS A 97 -13.59 -0.02 27.73
C LYS A 97 -13.77 0.79 29.01
N THR A 98 -12.81 0.70 29.92
CA THR A 98 -12.87 1.32 31.25
C THR A 98 -12.01 2.57 31.38
N LEU A 99 -10.86 2.64 30.71
CA LEU A 99 -9.89 3.73 30.85
C LEU A 99 -9.80 4.68 29.65
N ALA A 100 -10.51 4.42 28.54
CA ALA A 100 -10.52 5.35 27.40
C ALA A 100 -11.62 6.43 27.56
N PRO A 101 -11.36 7.67 27.12
CA PRO A 101 -10.10 8.20 26.63
C PRO A 101 -9.09 8.43 27.78
N SER A 102 -7.82 8.10 27.56
CA SER A 102 -6.76 8.29 28.55
C SER A 102 -6.12 9.67 28.40
N VAL A 103 -5.76 10.29 29.53
CA VAL A 103 -4.89 11.48 29.54
C VAL A 103 -3.50 11.08 29.05
N LEU A 104 -2.93 11.84 28.12
CA LEU A 104 -1.62 11.56 27.51
C LEU A 104 -0.45 11.89 28.45
N THR A 105 -0.36 11.15 29.56
CA THR A 105 0.80 11.13 30.45
C THR A 105 1.98 10.40 29.79
N PHE A 106 3.16 10.46 30.39
CA PHE A 106 4.34 9.75 29.87
C PHE A 106 4.06 8.24 29.72
N ASP A 107 3.41 7.62 30.69
CA ASP A 107 3.10 6.18 30.66
C ASP A 107 2.09 5.82 29.57
N ALA A 108 1.09 6.67 29.34
CA ALA A 108 0.16 6.52 28.22
C ALA A 108 0.90 6.64 26.89
N MET A 109 1.76 7.65 26.74
CA MET A 109 2.57 7.86 25.53
C MET A 109 3.55 6.71 25.26
N VAL A 110 4.11 6.09 26.30
CA VAL A 110 4.94 4.88 26.15
C VAL A 110 4.16 3.77 25.46
N LYS A 111 2.91 3.53 25.87
CA LYS A 111 2.05 2.53 25.24
C LYS A 111 1.71 2.90 23.80
N VAL A 112 1.34 4.16 23.55
CA VAL A 112 1.04 4.69 22.21
C VAL A 112 2.20 4.44 21.25
N VAL A 113 3.42 4.87 21.62
CA VAL A 113 4.60 4.73 20.76
C VAL A 113 4.90 3.26 20.50
N VAL A 114 4.84 2.38 21.51
CA VAL A 114 5.07 0.94 21.31
C VAL A 114 4.04 0.30 20.38
N LEU A 115 2.77 0.72 20.46
CA LEU A 115 1.68 0.18 19.64
C LEU A 115 1.76 0.67 18.19
N LEU A 116 2.04 1.95 17.96
CA LEU A 116 2.10 2.55 16.60
C LEU A 116 3.42 2.28 15.86
N THR A 117 4.50 1.98 16.59
CA THR A 117 5.79 1.54 16.01
C THR A 117 5.94 0.02 15.96
N GLU A 118 4.89 -0.72 16.33
CA GLU A 118 4.84 -2.19 16.32
C GLU A 118 5.94 -2.90 17.16
N ARG A 119 6.51 -2.20 18.14
CA ARG A 119 7.58 -2.73 19.00
C ARG A 119 7.06 -3.66 20.11
N TYR A 120 5.74 -3.83 20.21
CA TYR A 120 5.10 -4.66 21.24
C TYR A 120 5.47 -6.14 21.17
N GLY A 121 5.93 -6.65 20.02
CA GLY A 121 6.29 -8.06 19.84
C GLY A 121 7.41 -8.59 20.76
N ARG A 122 8.14 -7.71 21.46
CA ARG A 122 9.12 -8.11 22.50
C ARG A 122 8.46 -8.51 23.82
N VAL A 123 7.28 -7.98 24.10
CA VAL A 123 6.51 -8.24 25.33
C VAL A 123 5.29 -9.11 25.03
N LEU A 124 4.59 -8.85 23.92
CA LEU A 124 3.37 -9.53 23.50
C LEU A 124 3.64 -10.53 22.37
N ARG A 125 4.12 -11.73 22.72
CA ARG A 125 4.55 -12.73 21.72
C ARG A 125 3.39 -13.29 20.88
N ARG A 126 2.20 -13.45 21.47
CA ARG A 126 0.97 -13.95 20.79
C ARG A 126 0.24 -12.86 20.01
N GLY A 127 0.30 -11.60 20.45
CA GLY A 127 -0.42 -10.47 19.83
C GLY A 127 0.16 -9.95 18.51
N ARG A 128 1.09 -10.66 17.85
CA ARG A 128 1.69 -10.19 16.58
C ARG A 128 0.68 -10.04 15.43
N ARG A 129 -0.54 -10.57 15.56
CA ARG A 129 -1.47 -10.71 14.44
C ARG A 129 -2.62 -9.70 14.40
N ASP A 130 -3.07 -9.12 15.51
CA ASP A 130 -4.28 -8.27 15.50
C ASP A 130 -4.13 -6.88 16.14
N ARG A 131 -3.37 -6.00 15.47
CA ARG A 131 -3.42 -4.53 15.71
C ARG A 131 -4.66 -3.88 15.07
N ILE A 132 -5.27 -4.53 14.08
CA ILE A 132 -6.36 -3.99 13.26
C ILE A 132 -7.58 -3.63 14.12
N ARG A 133 -7.99 -4.51 15.04
CA ARG A 133 -9.13 -4.24 15.95
C ARG A 133 -8.87 -3.08 16.89
N LEU A 134 -7.65 -2.95 17.37
CA LEU A 134 -7.22 -1.83 18.20
C LEU A 134 -7.28 -0.51 17.44
N LEU A 135 -6.82 -0.50 16.19
CA LEU A 135 -6.91 0.67 15.31
C LEU A 135 -8.38 1.00 14.99
N PHE A 136 -9.19 0.01 14.68
CA PHE A 136 -10.63 0.20 14.46
C PHE A 136 -11.28 0.86 15.68
N GLY A 137 -11.09 0.32 16.88
CA GLY A 137 -11.65 0.86 18.12
C GLY A 137 -11.18 2.30 18.41
N SER A 138 -9.95 2.65 18.01
CA SER A 138 -9.41 4.00 18.19
C SER A 138 -10.06 5.05 17.27
N LEU A 139 -10.68 4.61 16.18
CA LEU A 139 -11.34 5.46 15.17
C LEU A 139 -12.87 5.38 15.24
N ALA A 140 -13.42 4.33 15.83
CA ALA A 140 -14.85 4.04 15.81
C ALA A 140 -15.65 4.91 16.79
N ASP A 141 -16.77 5.43 16.31
CA ASP A 141 -17.86 6.04 17.06
C ASP A 141 -18.78 4.94 17.59
N VAL A 142 -19.13 4.97 18.88
CA VAL A 142 -20.06 4.01 19.49
C VAL A 142 -21.47 4.59 19.45
N GLY A 143 -22.29 4.09 18.52
CA GLY A 143 -23.70 4.47 18.38
C GLY A 143 -24.63 3.42 18.97
N ARG A 144 -25.85 3.83 19.36
CA ARG A 144 -26.92 2.86 19.62
C ARG A 144 -27.28 2.18 18.30
N LYS A 145 -27.48 0.87 18.33
CA LYS A 145 -27.96 0.12 17.17
C LYS A 145 -29.37 0.60 16.85
N ASP A 146 -29.57 1.17 15.66
CA ASP A 146 -30.90 1.52 15.18
C ASP A 146 -31.65 0.22 14.89
N LEU A 147 -32.35 -0.29 15.91
CA LEU A 147 -33.41 -1.25 15.69
C LEU A 147 -34.46 -0.51 14.88
N GLY A 148 -34.51 -0.77 13.56
CA GLY A 148 -35.52 -0.21 12.67
C GLY A 148 -36.92 -0.37 13.27
N PRO A 149 -37.90 0.48 12.89
CA PRO A 149 -39.17 0.56 13.58
C PRO A 149 -39.86 -0.81 13.61
N SER A 150 -39.74 -1.51 14.73
CA SER A 150 -40.63 -2.60 15.10
C SER A 150 -42.03 -2.01 15.05
N GLY A 151 -42.89 -2.60 14.22
CA GLY A 151 -44.21 -2.10 13.88
C GLY A 151 -44.95 -1.51 15.09
N GLN A 152 -45.50 -0.33 14.86
CA GLN A 152 -46.25 0.46 15.83
C GLN A 152 -47.25 -0.42 16.60
N ASP A 153 -47.17 -0.32 17.92
CA ASP A 153 -48.26 -0.62 18.83
C ASP A 153 -49.48 0.22 18.41
N GLU A 154 -50.47 -0.40 17.78
CA GLU A 154 -51.83 0.13 17.78
C GLU A 154 -52.52 -0.27 19.09
N GLU A 155 -52.54 0.67 20.04
CA GLU A 155 -53.60 0.71 21.04
C GLU A 155 -54.92 1.12 20.35
N ASN A 156 -55.89 0.20 20.30
CA ASN A 156 -57.31 0.56 20.33
C ASN A 156 -58.21 -0.62 20.79
N GLY A 157 -58.78 -0.46 21.99
CA GLY A 157 -60.22 -0.61 22.24
C GLY A 157 -60.90 -1.98 22.17
N ASP A 158 -60.96 -2.64 23.33
CA ASP A 158 -62.08 -3.36 23.99
C ASP A 158 -63.17 -4.12 23.18
N GLY A 159 -63.46 -5.39 23.58
CA GLY A 159 -64.77 -6.02 23.32
C GLY A 159 -64.86 -7.51 22.95
N ASN A 160 -64.70 -8.41 23.93
CA ASN A 160 -65.48 -9.64 24.19
C ASN A 160 -65.48 -10.90 23.26
N ALA A 161 -65.39 -12.06 23.95
CA ALA A 161 -65.91 -13.40 23.63
C ALA A 161 -65.08 -14.45 22.82
N SER A 162 -64.28 -15.21 23.58
CA SER A 162 -64.27 -16.69 23.69
C SER A 162 -63.97 -17.64 22.48
N LYS A 163 -63.01 -18.55 22.77
CA LYS A 163 -62.78 -19.92 22.28
C LYS A 163 -61.84 -20.14 21.08
N GLY A 164 -60.73 -20.85 21.36
CA GLY A 164 -59.95 -21.57 20.35
C GLY A 164 -58.55 -21.96 20.84
N ARG A 165 -58.45 -22.89 21.81
CA ARG A 165 -57.17 -23.46 22.26
C ARG A 165 -56.78 -24.61 21.34
N HIS A 166 -55.73 -24.49 20.53
CA HIS A 166 -54.95 -25.60 19.96
C HIS A 166 -53.50 -25.15 19.67
N PRO A 167 -52.53 -26.08 19.72
CA PRO A 167 -51.27 -25.88 20.44
C PRO A 167 -50.07 -25.48 19.56
N PHE A 168 -49.07 -24.91 20.25
CA PHE A 168 -47.67 -24.72 19.85
C PHE A 168 -47.16 -25.83 18.91
N GLY A 169 -46.98 -25.49 17.64
CA GLY A 169 -46.13 -26.21 16.70
C GLY A 169 -44.70 -25.69 16.84
N TYR A 170 -43.77 -26.60 17.10
CA TYR A 170 -42.34 -26.37 17.00
C TYR A 170 -42.00 -26.08 15.52
N ASP A 171 -41.61 -24.84 15.21
CA ASP A 171 -40.80 -24.56 14.02
C ASP A 171 -39.34 -24.90 14.38
N ILE A 172 -39.04 -26.19 14.28
CA ILE A 172 -37.67 -26.70 14.11
C ILE A 172 -37.37 -26.53 12.62
N ASP A 173 -36.22 -25.95 12.28
CA ASP A 173 -35.72 -25.61 10.93
C ASP A 173 -35.91 -24.16 10.46
N GLN A 174 -35.68 -23.18 11.33
CA GLN A 174 -34.88 -22.03 10.90
C GLN A 174 -33.44 -22.27 11.37
N PRO A 175 -32.43 -22.30 10.48
CA PRO A 175 -31.07 -22.21 10.95
C PRO A 175 -30.98 -20.88 11.70
N ALA A 176 -30.74 -20.96 13.00
CA ALA A 176 -30.11 -19.87 13.70
C ALA A 176 -28.88 -19.54 12.85
N ASN A 177 -28.86 -18.35 12.28
CA ASN A 177 -27.67 -17.83 11.64
C ASN A 177 -26.69 -17.53 12.77
N ASP A 178 -26.15 -18.61 13.34
CA ASP A 178 -25.02 -18.64 14.27
C ASP A 178 -23.79 -18.20 13.45
N ASP A 179 -23.77 -16.93 13.06
CA ASP A 179 -22.52 -16.21 12.81
C ASP A 179 -21.94 -15.79 14.18
N GLU A 180 -21.94 -16.70 15.17
CA GLU A 180 -21.21 -16.57 16.43
C GLU A 180 -19.75 -17.00 16.24
N GLU A 181 -19.09 -16.51 15.19
CA GLU A 181 -17.65 -16.70 14.93
C GLU A 181 -16.80 -15.45 15.28
N ASP A 182 -17.31 -14.54 16.12
CA ASP A 182 -16.62 -13.30 16.52
C ASP A 182 -16.07 -13.32 17.97
N GLU A 183 -15.92 -14.49 18.60
CA GLU A 183 -15.41 -14.62 19.98
C GLU A 183 -13.89 -14.47 20.13
N ASP A 184 -13.10 -14.53 19.05
CA ASP A 184 -11.63 -14.64 19.14
C ASP A 184 -10.83 -13.33 18.87
N GLY A 185 -11.49 -12.18 18.68
CA GLY A 185 -10.82 -11.00 18.08
C GLY A 185 -9.97 -10.08 18.97
N ASP A 186 -9.85 -10.31 20.29
CA ASP A 186 -9.10 -9.42 21.21
C ASP A 186 -7.71 -9.97 21.60
N ASP A 187 -7.09 -10.76 20.72
CA ASP A 187 -5.81 -11.46 20.93
C ASP A 187 -4.67 -10.56 21.46
N LEU A 188 -4.59 -9.30 21.02
CA LEU A 188 -3.54 -8.37 21.46
C LEU A 188 -3.76 -7.92 22.92
N ALA A 189 -5.00 -7.60 23.30
CA ALA A 189 -5.32 -7.22 24.68
C ALA A 189 -5.22 -8.43 25.61
N LEU A 190 -5.69 -9.60 25.15
CA LEU A 190 -5.50 -10.88 25.84
C LEU A 190 -4.03 -11.20 26.08
N ALA A 191 -3.17 -11.04 25.07
CA ALA A 191 -1.73 -11.24 25.21
C ALA A 191 -1.11 -10.28 26.24
N ALA A 192 -1.60 -9.04 26.34
CA ALA A 192 -1.14 -8.09 27.35
C ALA A 192 -1.54 -8.53 28.76
N LEU A 193 -2.78 -8.97 28.94
CA LEU A 193 -3.28 -9.46 30.23
C LEU A 193 -2.66 -10.79 30.63
N GLU A 194 -2.38 -11.69 29.68
CA GLU A 194 -1.57 -12.89 29.91
C GLU A 194 -0.16 -12.51 30.38
N SER A 195 0.46 -11.49 29.78
CA SER A 195 1.77 -11.03 30.24
C SER A 195 1.73 -10.55 31.69
N LEU A 196 0.64 -9.88 32.10
CA LEU A 196 0.45 -9.33 33.44
C LEU A 196 -0.07 -10.36 34.47
N ASP A 197 -0.34 -11.60 34.05
CA ASP A 197 -1.01 -12.63 34.85
C ASP A 197 -2.38 -12.15 35.40
N ALA A 198 -3.11 -11.39 34.57
CA ALA A 198 -4.33 -10.68 34.96
C ALA A 198 -5.56 -11.05 34.08
N ILE A 199 -5.56 -12.24 33.48
CA ILE A 199 -6.62 -12.69 32.58
C ILE A 199 -8.00 -12.71 33.28
N GLU A 200 -8.07 -12.93 34.59
CA GLU A 200 -9.34 -12.91 35.33
C GLU A 200 -10.00 -11.53 35.41
N VAL A 201 -9.20 -10.46 35.34
CA VAL A 201 -9.67 -9.06 35.30
C VAL A 201 -10.37 -8.77 33.96
N PHE A 202 -9.93 -9.41 32.88
CA PHE A 202 -10.52 -9.30 31.53
C PHE A 202 -12.00 -9.71 31.49
N LYS A 203 -12.34 -10.81 32.19
CA LYS A 203 -13.71 -11.37 32.19
C LYS A 203 -14.74 -10.42 32.82
N HIS A 204 -14.28 -9.47 33.63
CA HIS A 204 -15.14 -8.47 34.27
C HIS A 204 -15.34 -7.22 33.37
N ASP A 205 -14.36 -6.90 32.52
CA ASP A 205 -14.38 -5.76 31.59
C ASP A 205 -15.25 -6.02 30.33
N GLN A 206 -15.50 -7.29 29.99
CA GLN A 206 -16.31 -7.67 28.81
C GLN A 206 -17.84 -7.64 29.01
N ARG A 207 -18.37 -7.43 30.22
CA ARG A 207 -19.82 -7.55 30.53
C ARG A 207 -20.73 -6.42 30.00
N VAL A 208 -20.33 -5.69 28.96
CA VAL A 208 -21.18 -4.67 28.33
C VAL A 208 -21.98 -5.34 27.20
N ASP A 209 -23.30 -5.27 27.29
CA ASP A 209 -24.25 -5.84 26.33
C ASP A 209 -23.99 -5.37 24.88
N ARG A 210 -23.29 -6.20 24.08
CA ARG A 210 -23.04 -6.00 22.63
C ARG A 210 -24.34 -5.93 21.81
N THR A 211 -25.48 -6.27 22.40
CA THR A 211 -26.79 -6.29 21.72
C THR A 211 -27.36 -4.90 21.48
N VAL A 212 -26.88 -3.85 22.17
CA VAL A 212 -27.47 -2.50 22.14
C VAL A 212 -26.62 -1.47 21.38
N TYR A 213 -25.31 -1.70 21.21
CA TYR A 213 -24.39 -0.73 20.62
C TYR A 213 -23.56 -1.32 19.48
N GLU A 214 -23.42 -0.56 18.40
CA GLU A 214 -22.59 -0.90 17.25
C GLU A 214 -21.53 0.18 17.04
N ALA A 215 -20.28 -0.27 16.88
CA ALA A 215 -19.15 0.61 16.63
C ALA A 215 -18.93 0.74 15.12
N HIS A 216 -18.87 1.97 14.62
CA HIS A 216 -18.62 2.26 13.20
C HIS A 216 -17.65 3.44 13.08
N ILE A 217 -16.78 3.45 12.06
CA ILE A 217 -15.91 4.61 11.80
C ILE A 217 -16.65 5.57 10.86
N SER A 218 -16.84 6.82 11.29
CA SER A 218 -17.41 7.85 10.41
C SER A 218 -16.52 8.12 9.20
N THR A 219 -17.14 8.30 8.03
CA THR A 219 -16.45 8.54 6.76
C THR A 219 -15.59 9.80 6.78
N ASP A 220 -16.05 10.84 7.47
CA ASP A 220 -15.30 12.09 7.67
C ASP A 220 -14.03 11.88 8.51
N THR A 221 -14.15 11.17 9.63
CA THR A 221 -13.00 10.83 10.50
C THR A 221 -11.95 10.02 9.74
N PHE A 222 -12.38 9.00 8.99
CA PHE A 222 -11.46 8.17 8.25
C PHE A 222 -10.82 8.92 7.08
N ARG A 223 -11.58 9.75 6.35
CA ARG A 223 -11.07 10.62 5.28
C ARG A 223 -9.94 11.51 5.76
N ARG A 224 -10.13 12.22 6.89
CA ARG A 224 -9.09 13.10 7.47
C ARG A 224 -7.80 12.33 7.78
N LEU A 225 -7.94 11.12 8.33
CA LEU A 225 -6.80 10.24 8.58
C LEU A 225 -6.13 9.79 7.27
N LEU A 226 -6.91 9.33 6.27
CA LEU A 226 -6.39 8.92 4.97
C LEU A 226 -5.60 10.04 4.29
N MET A 227 -6.12 11.28 4.33
CA MET A 227 -5.42 12.42 3.76
C MET A 227 -4.07 12.67 4.46
N LEU A 228 -4.01 12.56 5.80
CA LEU A 228 -2.74 12.63 6.53
C LEU A 228 -1.80 11.52 6.09
N LEU A 229 -2.27 10.26 6.08
CA LEU A 229 -1.47 9.09 5.70
C LEU A 229 -0.91 9.23 4.28
N LEU A 230 -1.67 9.76 3.32
CA LEU A 230 -1.22 10.02 1.95
C LEU A 230 -0.11 11.07 1.90
N VAL A 231 -0.22 12.13 2.70
CA VAL A 231 0.79 13.22 2.76
C VAL A 231 2.09 12.73 3.38
N ILE A 232 2.01 11.91 4.44
CA ILE A 232 3.18 11.43 5.19
C ILE A 232 3.68 10.05 4.74
N ALA A 233 3.06 9.42 3.74
CA ALA A 233 3.51 8.13 3.21
C ALA A 233 5.01 8.06 2.85
N PRO A 234 5.63 9.11 2.26
CA PRO A 234 7.08 9.11 1.99
C PRO A 234 7.96 9.47 3.20
N LEU A 235 7.39 9.70 4.39
CA LEU A 235 8.13 10.10 5.59
C LEU A 235 9.11 9.00 6.03
N LYS A 236 10.36 9.40 6.30
CA LYS A 236 11.37 8.55 6.94
C LYS A 236 11.57 8.95 8.39
N THR A 237 12.14 8.03 9.17
CA THR A 237 12.28 8.11 10.62
C THR A 237 13.07 9.32 11.14
N LEU A 238 13.90 9.95 10.30
CA LEU A 238 14.73 11.11 10.67
C LEU A 238 14.36 12.39 9.89
N ASP A 239 13.44 12.30 8.93
CA ASP A 239 13.08 13.44 8.07
C ASP A 239 12.16 14.41 8.81
N ASP A 240 12.27 15.72 8.61
CA ASP A 240 11.37 16.66 9.29
C ASP A 240 9.95 16.55 8.70
N VAL A 241 8.96 16.18 9.53
CA VAL A 241 7.56 16.00 9.10
C VAL A 241 7.00 17.24 8.40
N ARG A 242 7.43 18.44 8.84
CA ARG A 242 7.00 19.73 8.28
C ARG A 242 7.39 19.90 6.81
N THR A 243 8.38 19.15 6.32
CA THR A 243 8.76 19.13 4.90
C THR A 243 7.62 18.59 4.03
N TYR A 244 6.82 17.68 4.58
CA TYR A 244 5.73 17.03 3.84
C TYR A 244 4.39 17.75 4.04
N THR A 245 4.16 18.26 5.25
CA THR A 245 2.92 18.94 5.67
C THR A 245 2.94 20.46 5.49
N GLY A 246 4.08 21.06 5.10
CA GLY A 246 4.22 22.51 4.90
C GLY A 246 3.77 23.01 3.52
N ASP A 247 3.91 22.22 2.47
CA ASP A 247 3.53 22.58 1.09
C ASP A 247 2.16 22.00 0.70
N LEU A 248 1.09 22.52 1.32
CA LEU A 248 -0.29 22.06 1.08
C LEU A 248 -1.06 23.03 0.18
N SER A 249 -0.60 23.19 -1.06
CA SER A 249 -1.34 23.99 -2.06
C SER A 249 -2.76 23.45 -2.29
N ALA A 250 -3.69 24.33 -2.69
CA ALA A 250 -5.08 23.94 -2.95
C ALA A 250 -5.21 22.81 -3.98
N GLU A 251 -4.39 22.85 -5.04
CA GLU A 251 -4.35 21.80 -6.07
C GLU A 251 -3.85 20.46 -5.51
N ARG A 252 -2.73 20.47 -4.76
CA ARG A 252 -2.21 19.26 -4.13
C ARG A 252 -3.24 18.65 -3.19
N MET A 253 -3.88 19.48 -2.37
CA MET A 253 -4.90 19.02 -1.43
C MET A 253 -6.14 18.45 -2.09
N GLU A 254 -6.54 18.97 -3.25
CA GLU A 254 -7.62 18.39 -4.03
C GLU A 254 -7.24 17.00 -4.57
N THR A 255 -6.01 16.83 -5.06
CA THR A 255 -5.54 15.48 -5.46
C THR A 255 -5.49 14.51 -4.29
N VAL A 256 -5.02 14.95 -3.11
CA VAL A 256 -4.98 14.13 -1.89
C VAL A 256 -6.39 13.74 -1.45
N ARG A 257 -7.34 14.67 -1.51
CA ARG A 257 -8.75 14.40 -1.19
C ARG A 257 -9.35 13.38 -2.15
N ASN A 258 -9.14 13.55 -3.46
CA ASN A 258 -9.66 12.61 -4.47
C ASN A 258 -9.08 11.20 -4.27
N GLU A 259 -7.77 11.07 -4.02
CA GLU A 259 -7.16 9.76 -3.72
C GLU A 259 -7.68 9.16 -2.41
N ALA A 260 -7.87 9.97 -1.36
CA ALA A 260 -8.48 9.52 -0.11
C ALA A 260 -9.91 9.02 -0.34
N ASP A 261 -10.66 9.65 -1.24
CA ASP A 261 -12.05 9.28 -1.57
C ASP A 261 -12.12 7.98 -2.35
N HIS A 262 -11.20 7.77 -3.28
CA HIS A 262 -11.13 6.49 -3.99
C HIS A 262 -10.82 5.33 -3.05
N ILE A 263 -9.93 5.54 -2.06
CA ILE A 263 -9.64 4.57 -1.00
C ILE A 263 -10.88 4.37 -0.11
N LEU A 264 -11.49 5.46 0.36
CA LEU A 264 -12.65 5.43 1.24
C LEU A 264 -13.83 4.69 0.61
N ALA A 265 -14.08 4.89 -0.68
CA ALA A 265 -15.13 4.20 -1.44
C ALA A 265 -14.97 2.67 -1.43
N ALA A 266 -13.75 2.15 -1.23
CA ALA A 266 -13.51 0.71 -1.09
C ALA A 266 -14.11 0.13 0.20
N PHE A 267 -14.15 0.93 1.28
CA PHE A 267 -14.65 0.51 2.60
C PHE A 267 -16.18 0.55 2.72
N ILE A 268 -16.86 1.22 1.79
CA ILE A 268 -18.32 1.36 1.79
C ILE A 268 -18.92 0.24 0.93
N GLU A 269 -19.71 -0.63 1.57
CA GLU A 269 -20.52 -1.66 0.91
C GLU A 269 -21.80 -1.00 0.35
N ASP A 270 -22.26 -1.41 -0.84
CA ASP A 270 -23.23 -0.68 -1.68
C ASP A 270 -24.49 -0.16 -0.96
N GLU A 271 -25.00 0.99 -1.41
CA GLU A 271 -26.10 1.82 -0.88
C GLU A 271 -27.48 1.14 -0.66
N THR A 272 -27.57 -0.18 -0.84
CA THR A 272 -28.80 -0.97 -0.69
C THR A 272 -29.27 -1.10 0.76
N THR A 273 -28.38 -0.98 1.74
CA THR A 273 -28.75 -0.77 3.14
C THR A 273 -28.85 0.71 3.41
N GLY A 274 -30.01 1.29 3.09
CA GLY A 274 -30.32 2.69 3.35
C GLY A 274 -30.21 3.04 4.83
N SER A 275 -29.03 3.44 5.24
CA SER A 275 -28.69 4.23 6.44
C SER A 275 -27.21 4.54 6.33
N GLY A 276 -26.83 5.82 6.48
CA GLY A 276 -25.44 6.29 6.49
C GLY A 276 -24.63 5.81 7.70
N SER A 277 -24.61 4.50 7.92
CA SER A 277 -23.83 3.82 8.95
C SER A 277 -22.39 3.77 8.45
N GLY A 278 -21.46 4.22 9.27
CA GLY A 278 -20.05 4.30 8.90
C GLY A 278 -19.40 2.95 8.58
N ILE A 279 -18.08 2.92 8.52
CA ILE A 279 -17.33 1.72 8.19
C ILE A 279 -17.43 0.72 9.34
N SER A 280 -17.94 -0.49 9.05
CA SER A 280 -18.03 -1.58 10.02
C SER A 280 -16.66 -2.23 10.26
N TYR A 281 -16.50 -2.91 11.41
CA TYR A 281 -15.26 -3.64 11.69
C TYR A 281 -14.95 -4.71 10.64
N LYS A 282 -15.99 -5.41 10.16
CA LYS A 282 -15.85 -6.47 9.15
C LYS A 282 -15.30 -5.92 7.84
N SER A 283 -15.87 -4.83 7.32
CA SER A 283 -15.38 -4.16 6.11
C SER A 283 -13.96 -3.62 6.32
N PHE A 284 -13.72 -2.92 7.44
CA PHE A 284 -12.42 -2.35 7.76
C PHE A 284 -11.31 -3.40 7.84
N SER A 285 -11.52 -4.45 8.64
CA SER A 285 -10.53 -5.49 8.90
C SER A 285 -10.13 -6.21 7.62
N LYS A 286 -11.12 -6.54 6.80
CA LYS A 286 -10.94 -7.20 5.53
C LYS A 286 -10.18 -6.35 4.52
N MET A 287 -10.58 -5.09 4.36
CA MET A 287 -9.94 -4.18 3.41
C MET A 287 -8.47 -3.92 3.78
N VAL A 288 -8.20 -3.67 5.07
CA VAL A 288 -6.84 -3.44 5.57
C VAL A 288 -5.97 -4.70 5.46
N SER A 289 -6.51 -5.88 5.76
CA SER A 289 -5.73 -7.13 5.72
C SER A 289 -5.40 -7.59 4.30
N ASN A 290 -6.32 -7.39 3.35
CA ASN A 290 -6.25 -8.07 2.06
C ASN A 290 -5.95 -7.11 0.90
N SER A 291 -6.33 -5.83 1.02
CA SER A 291 -6.15 -4.83 -0.05
C SER A 291 -5.16 -3.73 0.30
N LEU A 292 -5.11 -3.29 1.57
CA LEU A 292 -4.36 -2.11 2.01
C LEU A 292 -3.45 -2.43 3.22
N GLN A 293 -2.60 -3.44 3.06
CA GLN A 293 -1.75 -3.99 4.13
C GLN A 293 -0.79 -2.96 4.74
N HIS A 294 -0.36 -1.97 3.95
CA HIS A 294 0.61 -0.96 4.33
C HIS A 294 -0.04 0.40 4.64
N LEU A 295 -1.36 0.45 4.83
CA LEU A 295 -2.10 1.70 5.03
C LEU A 295 -1.60 2.50 6.24
N PHE A 296 -1.30 1.81 7.34
CA PHE A 296 -0.92 2.44 8.62
C PHE A 296 0.59 2.50 8.85
N ASP A 297 1.40 2.00 7.92
CA ASP A 297 2.86 2.06 7.96
C ASP A 297 3.40 3.49 8.14
N PRO A 298 2.80 4.55 7.56
CA PRO A 298 3.30 5.92 7.74
C PRO A 298 3.20 6.43 9.18
N LEU A 299 2.38 5.81 10.04
CA LEU A 299 2.32 6.15 11.47
C LEU A 299 3.59 5.73 12.22
N THR A 300 4.29 4.69 11.77
CA THR A 300 5.52 4.24 12.43
C THR A 300 6.61 5.31 12.41
N PRO A 301 7.10 5.81 11.25
CA PRO A 301 8.11 6.88 11.24
C PRO A 301 7.60 8.16 11.92
N LEU A 302 6.30 8.49 11.78
CA LEU A 302 5.68 9.64 12.45
C LEU A 302 5.88 9.61 13.97
N PHE A 303 5.67 8.46 14.62
CA PHE A 303 5.83 8.32 16.06
C PHE A 303 7.25 7.97 16.50
N GLU A 304 8.11 7.49 15.60
CA GLU A 304 9.54 7.30 15.90
C GLU A 304 10.28 8.63 16.12
N HIS A 305 9.78 9.76 15.61
CA HIS A 305 10.30 11.09 15.95
C HIS A 305 10.30 11.39 17.46
N MET A 306 9.42 10.76 18.23
CA MET A 306 9.43 10.86 19.69
C MET A 306 10.74 10.34 20.29
N LEU A 307 11.42 9.41 19.62
CA LEU A 307 12.62 8.72 20.10
C LEU A 307 13.92 9.46 19.79
N PHE A 308 13.85 10.59 19.08
CA PHE A 308 15.00 11.41 18.71
C PHE A 308 14.79 12.86 19.12
N SER A 309 15.33 13.24 20.30
CA SER A 309 15.32 14.64 20.75
C SER A 309 16.45 15.43 20.10
N LYS A 310 16.08 16.55 19.46
CA LYS A 310 17.01 17.56 18.92
C LYS A 310 17.84 18.25 20.02
N ASN A 311 17.38 18.25 21.28
CA ASN A 311 18.08 18.90 22.40
C ASN A 311 19.26 18.07 22.94
N LEU A 312 19.26 16.76 22.69
CA LEU A 312 20.24 15.82 23.22
C LEU A 312 21.27 15.39 22.16
N ASP A 313 21.47 16.19 21.12
CA ASP A 313 22.45 15.88 20.07
C ASP A 313 23.89 15.85 20.63
N LEU A 314 24.38 14.63 20.84
CA LEU A 314 25.71 14.37 21.39
C LEU A 314 26.83 14.76 20.41
N SER A 315 26.52 14.95 19.12
CA SER A 315 27.49 15.36 18.11
C SER A 315 27.97 16.81 18.33
N GLN A 316 27.08 17.69 18.78
CA GLN A 316 27.39 19.09 19.10
C GLN A 316 28.35 19.21 20.29
N LYS A 317 28.32 18.24 21.21
CA LYS A 317 29.16 18.25 22.42
C LYS A 317 30.63 17.95 22.11
N ARG A 318 30.94 17.33 20.98
CA ARG A 318 32.32 17.05 20.55
C ARG A 318 33.05 18.28 20.01
N GLY A 319 32.31 19.29 19.50
CA GLY A 319 32.88 20.57 19.06
C GLY A 319 33.12 21.57 20.18
N ARG A 320 32.62 21.31 21.41
CA ARG A 320 32.58 22.27 22.52
C ARG A 320 33.68 22.06 23.57
N THR A 321 34.66 21.19 23.31
CA THR A 321 35.84 21.04 24.17
C THR A 321 37.03 21.81 23.59
N ASP A 322 36.91 23.13 23.40
CA ASP A 322 38.07 24.03 23.39
C ASP A 322 37.77 25.53 23.57
N SER A 323 36.71 25.90 24.31
CA SER A 323 36.51 27.32 24.66
C SER A 323 35.86 27.46 26.03
N MET A 324 36.68 27.83 27.02
CA MET A 324 36.20 28.35 28.29
C MET A 324 35.68 29.79 28.12
N GLN A 325 34.59 30.07 28.86
CA GLN A 325 34.04 31.37 29.25
C GLN A 325 33.44 32.28 28.16
N SER A 326 32.10 32.37 28.15
CA SER A 326 31.41 33.64 28.43
C SER A 326 29.93 33.42 28.74
N VAL A 327 29.39 34.35 29.53
CA VAL A 327 28.05 34.41 30.12
C VAL A 327 26.98 34.80 29.08
N HIS A 328 25.75 34.32 29.31
CA HIS A 328 24.47 34.57 28.64
C HIS A 328 24.35 35.77 27.68
N THR A 329 23.77 35.53 26.50
CA THR A 329 22.63 36.29 25.95
C THR A 329 21.83 35.35 25.04
N GLU A 330 20.54 35.23 25.30
CA GLU A 330 19.57 34.61 24.40
C GLU A 330 19.42 35.52 23.17
N GLU A 331 20.05 35.14 22.07
CA GLU A 331 19.66 35.61 20.74
C GLU A 331 19.43 34.39 19.87
N GLN A 332 18.27 34.41 19.22
CA GLN A 332 17.81 33.46 18.22
C GLN A 332 18.89 33.28 17.15
N SER A 333 19.61 32.16 17.19
CA SER A 333 20.39 31.70 16.05
C SER A 333 19.46 30.93 15.11
N GLU A 334 18.75 31.69 14.28
CA GLU A 334 18.45 31.27 12.91
C GLU A 334 19.77 31.01 12.18
N SER A 335 19.75 30.08 11.23
CA SER A 335 20.85 29.68 10.33
C SER A 335 21.95 28.78 10.91
N ASP A 336 21.65 27.49 10.95
CA ASP A 336 22.58 26.46 10.47
C ASP A 336 21.76 25.43 9.71
N THR A 337 21.29 25.81 8.52
CA THR A 337 20.79 24.87 7.52
C THR A 337 22.00 24.09 7.02
N SER A 338 22.43 23.06 7.77
CA SER A 338 23.12 21.95 7.13
C SER A 338 22.14 21.46 6.07
N VAL A 339 22.47 21.67 4.80
CA VAL A 339 21.73 21.15 3.66
C VAL A 339 21.78 19.63 3.81
N LEU A 340 20.79 19.06 4.52
CA LEU A 340 20.54 17.64 4.48
C LEU A 340 20.29 17.31 3.00
N PRO A 341 20.93 16.26 2.45
CA PRO A 341 20.62 15.84 1.10
C PRO A 341 19.11 15.58 1.05
N SER A 342 18.42 16.30 0.15
CA SER A 342 17.00 16.05 -0.12
C SER A 342 16.81 14.56 -0.37
N PRO A 343 15.75 13.93 0.16
CA PRO A 343 15.53 12.51 -0.04
C PRO A 343 15.58 12.19 -1.54
N PRO A 344 16.21 11.07 -1.94
CA PRO A 344 16.31 10.72 -3.35
C PRO A 344 14.91 10.65 -3.96
N PRO A 345 14.72 11.20 -5.17
CA PRO A 345 13.41 11.23 -5.78
C PRO A 345 12.91 9.81 -6.04
N VAL A 346 11.63 9.58 -5.79
CA VAL A 346 10.96 8.30 -6.07
C VAL A 346 10.89 8.05 -7.58
N LEU A 347 10.69 9.10 -8.36
CA LEU A 347 10.73 9.07 -9.83
C LEU A 347 12.14 9.41 -10.30
N LEU A 348 12.77 8.50 -11.05
CA LEU A 348 14.05 8.79 -11.68
C LEU A 348 13.86 9.69 -12.90
N SER A 349 14.73 10.68 -13.05
CA SER A 349 14.79 11.46 -14.29
C SER A 349 15.15 10.54 -15.47
N GLY A 350 14.42 10.64 -16.57
CA GLY A 350 14.63 9.76 -17.72
C GLY A 350 13.83 10.15 -18.95
N ALA A 351 13.31 9.15 -19.67
CA ALA A 351 12.76 9.30 -21.01
C ALA A 351 11.52 10.22 -21.10
N PHE A 352 10.76 10.36 -20.01
CA PHE A 352 9.57 11.22 -19.94
C PHE A 352 9.26 11.63 -18.49
N GLU A 353 8.46 12.68 -18.34
CA GLU A 353 7.80 13.05 -17.09
C GLU A 353 6.38 12.49 -17.08
N SER A 354 5.92 12.02 -15.92
CA SER A 354 4.60 11.40 -15.83
C SER A 354 3.48 12.40 -16.03
N VAL A 355 2.47 11.98 -16.80
CA VAL A 355 1.19 12.69 -16.92
C VAL A 355 0.16 12.10 -15.94
N ILE A 356 0.36 10.85 -15.51
CA ILE A 356 -0.58 10.12 -14.64
C ILE A 356 -0.12 10.11 -13.17
N LEU A 357 1.14 9.76 -12.90
CA LEU A 357 1.70 9.68 -11.56
C LEU A 357 1.94 11.07 -10.98
N ASN A 358 1.25 11.33 -9.87
CA ASN A 358 1.57 12.40 -8.95
C ASN A 358 1.96 11.79 -7.58
N LEU A 359 2.40 12.64 -6.65
CA LEU A 359 2.83 12.18 -5.33
C LEU A 359 1.70 11.48 -4.55
N SER A 360 0.46 11.98 -4.64
CA SER A 360 -0.71 11.41 -3.96
C SER A 360 -1.02 9.98 -4.43
N LEU A 361 -0.95 9.75 -5.74
CA LEU A 361 -1.17 8.44 -6.36
C LEU A 361 -0.02 7.48 -6.03
N ILE A 362 1.23 7.96 -6.01
CA ILE A 362 2.38 7.17 -5.54
C ILE A 362 2.21 6.77 -4.07
N SER A 363 1.72 7.68 -3.22
CA SER A 363 1.39 7.36 -1.82
C SER A 363 0.30 6.30 -1.72
N HIS A 364 -0.77 6.39 -2.52
CA HIS A 364 -1.83 5.39 -2.59
C HIS A 364 -1.26 4.02 -3.02
N LEU A 365 -0.44 3.97 -4.08
CA LEU A 365 0.25 2.73 -4.51
C LEU A 365 1.07 2.10 -3.38
N SER A 366 1.72 2.92 -2.54
CA SER A 366 2.56 2.43 -1.45
C SER A 366 1.79 1.66 -0.37
N PHE A 367 0.47 1.85 -0.26
CA PHE A 367 -0.36 1.18 0.75
C PHE A 367 -0.64 -0.30 0.43
N PHE A 368 -0.35 -0.75 -0.79
CA PHE A 368 -0.66 -2.13 -1.20
C PHE A 368 0.37 -2.77 -2.12
N LEU A 369 1.25 -1.99 -2.77
CA LEU A 369 2.27 -2.57 -3.62
C LEU A 369 3.31 -3.34 -2.79
N PRO A 370 3.64 -4.58 -3.22
CA PRO A 370 4.63 -5.39 -2.51
C PRO A 370 6.03 -4.80 -2.66
N SER A 371 6.84 -4.93 -1.60
CA SER A 371 8.28 -4.74 -1.67
C SER A 371 9.01 -6.08 -1.62
N THR A 372 10.21 -6.14 -2.18
CA THR A 372 11.14 -7.26 -1.98
C THR A 372 11.67 -7.34 -0.56
N SER A 373 11.69 -6.21 0.16
CA SER A 373 11.99 -6.18 1.58
C SER A 373 10.74 -6.57 2.36
N ARG A 374 10.77 -7.76 2.97
CA ARG A 374 9.63 -8.28 3.74
C ARG A 374 9.22 -7.30 4.84
N GLY A 375 7.99 -6.79 4.75
CA GLY A 375 7.38 -5.95 5.78
C GLY A 375 7.65 -4.45 5.66
N LEU A 376 8.21 -3.98 4.53
CA LEU A 376 8.31 -2.55 4.23
C LEU A 376 7.43 -2.19 3.03
N SER A 377 6.81 -1.02 3.08
CA SER A 377 6.08 -0.48 1.94
C SER A 377 7.02 -0.15 0.76
N PHE A 378 6.44 -0.03 -0.45
CA PHE A 378 7.16 0.36 -1.66
C PHE A 378 8.08 1.58 -1.44
N LEU A 379 7.56 2.63 -0.82
CA LEU A 379 8.31 3.87 -0.54
C LEU A 379 9.36 3.71 0.55
N GLN A 380 9.05 2.99 1.63
CA GLN A 380 9.99 2.77 2.73
C GLN A 380 11.18 1.89 2.32
N SER A 381 10.96 0.97 1.39
CA SER A 381 12.04 0.15 0.84
C SER A 381 13.06 0.91 -0.01
N GLY A 382 12.79 2.18 -0.35
CA GLY A 382 13.65 2.99 -1.20
C GLY A 382 13.60 2.61 -2.68
N ALA A 383 12.57 1.87 -3.11
CA ALA A 383 12.36 1.55 -4.51
C ALA A 383 12.12 2.84 -5.32
N GLN A 384 12.68 2.87 -6.53
CA GLN A 384 12.56 3.99 -7.46
C GLN A 384 11.87 3.55 -8.75
N LEU A 385 11.09 4.45 -9.35
CA LEU A 385 10.41 4.23 -10.61
C LEU A 385 11.23 4.86 -11.74
N HIS A 386 11.66 4.02 -12.69
CA HIS A 386 12.35 4.41 -13.90
C HIS A 386 11.34 4.55 -15.06
N PRO A 387 11.29 5.70 -15.77
CA PRO A 387 10.39 5.86 -16.90
C PRO A 387 10.83 4.96 -18.07
N VAL A 388 10.02 3.95 -18.42
CA VAL A 388 10.32 2.99 -19.51
C VAL A 388 9.56 3.32 -20.78
N PHE A 389 8.24 3.54 -20.70
CA PHE A 389 7.41 3.85 -21.87
C PHE A 389 6.23 4.74 -21.47
N SER A 390 5.80 5.61 -22.37
CA SER A 390 4.59 6.43 -22.23
C SER A 390 4.02 6.71 -23.61
N THR A 391 2.71 6.55 -23.79
CA THR A 391 2.03 6.87 -25.05
C THR A 391 2.14 8.35 -25.42
N ALA A 392 2.19 9.25 -24.42
CA ALA A 392 2.35 10.68 -24.64
C ALA A 392 3.74 11.05 -25.21
N ALA A 393 4.79 10.36 -24.76
CA ALA A 393 6.17 10.64 -25.18
C ALA A 393 6.61 9.79 -26.40
N HIS A 394 6.12 8.56 -26.51
CA HIS A 394 6.62 7.56 -27.47
C HIS A 394 5.59 7.17 -28.54
N GLY A 395 4.39 7.78 -28.52
CA GLY A 395 3.27 7.46 -29.38
C GLY A 395 2.55 6.16 -29.02
N SER A 396 1.43 5.91 -29.69
CA SER A 396 0.55 4.75 -29.47
C SER A 396 0.90 3.52 -30.32
N SER A 397 2.16 3.38 -30.74
CA SER A 397 2.59 2.27 -31.60
C SER A 397 3.14 1.08 -30.81
N LEU A 398 2.66 -0.13 -31.10
CA LEU A 398 3.19 -1.37 -30.52
C LEU A 398 4.66 -1.65 -30.84
N THR A 399 5.20 -1.10 -31.94
CA THR A 399 6.64 -1.24 -32.24
C THR A 399 7.49 -0.44 -31.26
N SER A 400 7.04 0.78 -30.94
CA SER A 400 7.64 1.64 -29.91
C SER A 400 7.52 1.01 -28.53
N PHE A 401 6.35 0.46 -28.19
CA PHE A 401 6.16 -0.30 -26.96
C PHE A 401 7.14 -1.48 -26.89
N SER A 402 7.24 -2.29 -27.95
CA SER A 402 8.12 -3.46 -27.99
C SER A 402 9.60 -3.09 -27.76
N HIS A 403 10.08 -2.05 -28.43
CA HIS A 403 11.47 -1.58 -28.31
C HIS A 403 11.82 -1.13 -26.89
N ASN A 404 10.88 -0.46 -26.20
CA ASN A 404 11.13 0.06 -24.85
C ASN A 404 10.85 -0.95 -23.75
N VAL A 405 9.73 -1.66 -23.82
CA VAL A 405 9.23 -2.50 -22.72
C VAL A 405 9.85 -3.91 -22.74
N LEU A 406 10.02 -4.54 -23.90
CA LEU A 406 10.62 -5.89 -23.97
C LEU A 406 12.14 -5.89 -23.75
N THR A 407 12.77 -4.70 -23.77
CA THR A 407 14.18 -4.53 -23.43
C THR A 407 14.40 -4.41 -21.92
N TRP A 408 13.37 -4.07 -21.16
CA TRP A 408 13.39 -4.06 -19.69
C TRP A 408 13.38 -5.48 -19.13
N GLN A 409 14.26 -5.78 -18.17
CA GLN A 409 14.49 -7.12 -17.61
C GLN A 409 14.30 -7.19 -16.09
N ALA A 410 13.52 -6.26 -15.53
CA ALA A 410 13.21 -6.17 -14.10
C ALA A 410 11.69 -5.99 -13.90
N PRO A 411 11.18 -5.94 -12.66
CA PRO A 411 9.77 -5.68 -12.42
C PRO A 411 9.30 -4.37 -13.05
N SER A 412 8.05 -4.33 -13.49
CA SER A 412 7.43 -3.15 -14.10
C SER A 412 6.07 -2.87 -13.51
N LEU A 413 5.76 -1.59 -13.34
CA LEU A 413 4.47 -1.05 -12.98
C LEU A 413 3.83 -0.44 -14.23
N MET A 414 2.68 -0.97 -14.63
CA MET A 414 1.86 -0.40 -15.69
C MET A 414 0.77 0.46 -15.08
N ILE A 415 0.53 1.64 -15.64
CA ILE A 415 -0.57 2.53 -15.24
C ILE A 415 -1.27 3.04 -16.49
N LEU A 416 -2.59 2.96 -16.47
CA LEU A 416 -3.49 3.37 -17.54
C LEU A 416 -4.49 4.36 -16.97
N ASN A 417 -4.63 5.51 -17.64
CA ASN A 417 -5.67 6.48 -17.37
C ASN A 417 -6.57 6.61 -18.60
N GLY A 418 -7.87 6.65 -18.38
CA GLY A 418 -8.86 6.72 -19.44
C GLY A 418 -10.24 7.10 -18.93
N VAL A 419 -11.24 6.87 -19.78
CA VAL A 419 -12.64 7.15 -19.47
C VAL A 419 -13.50 5.94 -19.81
N THR A 420 -14.52 5.67 -18.99
CA THR A 420 -15.50 4.62 -19.26
C THR A 420 -16.62 5.11 -20.17
N GLU A 421 -17.48 4.21 -20.67
CA GLU A 421 -18.67 4.56 -21.46
C GLU A 421 -19.61 5.56 -20.74
N GLU A 422 -19.58 5.60 -19.41
CA GLU A 422 -20.35 6.52 -18.57
C GLU A 422 -19.68 7.90 -18.42
N ASN A 423 -18.62 8.19 -19.17
CA ASN A 423 -17.79 9.39 -19.04
C ASN A 423 -17.15 9.58 -17.65
N LYS A 424 -16.88 8.47 -16.93
CA LYS A 424 -16.18 8.50 -15.64
C LYS A 424 -14.71 8.22 -15.85
N THR A 425 -13.84 9.01 -15.22
CA THR A 425 -12.38 8.79 -15.26
C THR A 425 -12.01 7.55 -14.47
N ILE A 426 -11.22 6.68 -15.09
CA ILE A 426 -10.77 5.43 -14.50
C ILE A 426 -9.24 5.36 -14.57
N THR A 427 -8.64 4.94 -13.46
CA THR A 427 -7.20 4.72 -13.39
C THR A 427 -6.95 3.28 -12.96
N LEU A 428 -6.36 2.51 -13.87
CA LEU A 428 -6.01 1.12 -13.68
C LEU A 428 -4.49 0.96 -13.64
N GLY A 429 -4.03 -0.12 -13.02
CA GLY A 429 -2.63 -0.48 -13.11
C GLY A 429 -2.38 -1.95 -12.83
N ALA A 430 -1.17 -2.38 -13.15
CA ALA A 430 -0.71 -3.72 -12.86
C ALA A 430 0.75 -3.69 -12.42
N TYR A 431 1.05 -4.39 -11.33
CA TYR A 431 2.42 -4.69 -10.92
C TYR A 431 2.84 -6.05 -11.47
N LEU A 432 3.91 -6.04 -12.27
CA LEU A 432 4.43 -7.22 -12.96
C LEU A 432 5.84 -7.51 -12.44
N PRO A 433 6.03 -8.56 -11.62
CA PRO A 433 7.34 -8.93 -11.05
C PRO A 433 8.26 -9.58 -12.08
N SER A 434 7.70 -10.08 -13.18
CA SER A 434 8.40 -10.74 -14.28
C SER A 434 8.33 -9.89 -15.56
N PRO A 435 9.37 -9.93 -16.42
CA PRO A 435 9.33 -9.26 -17.71
C PRO A 435 8.15 -9.72 -18.58
N TRP A 436 7.74 -8.85 -19.50
CA TRP A 436 6.67 -9.11 -20.46
C TRP A 436 7.00 -10.31 -21.35
N SER A 437 6.07 -11.26 -21.48
CA SER A 437 6.25 -12.43 -22.33
C SER A 437 5.84 -12.15 -23.78
N SER A 438 6.62 -12.70 -24.73
CA SER A 438 6.32 -12.67 -26.17
C SER A 438 6.64 -14.02 -26.79
N PHE A 439 5.93 -14.41 -27.87
CA PHE A 439 6.11 -15.68 -28.58
C PHE A 439 7.55 -15.95 -29.04
N HIS A 440 8.37 -14.91 -29.22
CA HIS A 440 9.75 -15.03 -29.71
C HIS A 440 10.81 -15.13 -28.60
N HIS A 441 10.42 -14.89 -27.34
CA HIS A 441 11.33 -14.86 -26.20
C HIS A 441 10.67 -15.50 -24.97
N SER A 442 10.46 -16.82 -25.01
CA SER A 442 10.16 -17.59 -23.80
C SER A 442 11.47 -17.89 -23.05
N SER A 443 11.99 -16.89 -22.35
CA SER A 443 13.03 -17.11 -21.34
C SER A 443 12.39 -17.91 -20.20
N SER A 444 12.63 -19.22 -20.15
CA SER A 444 12.28 -20.06 -19.00
C SER A 444 13.12 -19.62 -17.80
N SER A 445 12.67 -18.58 -17.10
CA SER A 445 13.15 -18.26 -15.77
C SER A 445 12.55 -19.29 -14.82
N SER A 446 13.35 -20.25 -14.38
CA SER A 446 12.97 -21.31 -13.44
C SER A 446 12.81 -20.82 -11.99
N LYS A 447 12.76 -19.50 -11.76
CA LYS A 447 12.55 -18.91 -10.45
C LYS A 447 11.14 -18.32 -10.42
N THR A 448 10.28 -18.89 -9.57
CA THR A 448 9.07 -18.21 -9.14
C THR A 448 9.49 -16.88 -8.52
N PRO A 449 8.98 -15.73 -8.99
CA PRO A 449 9.30 -14.47 -8.34
C PRO A 449 8.83 -14.52 -6.88
N ASP A 450 9.65 -14.01 -5.95
CA ASP A 450 9.31 -13.96 -4.52
C ASP A 450 8.06 -13.09 -4.26
N THR A 451 7.76 -12.18 -5.19
CA THR A 451 6.57 -11.32 -5.21
C THR A 451 5.59 -11.74 -6.29
N LEU A 452 4.30 -11.77 -5.95
CA LEU A 452 3.21 -12.07 -6.89
C LEU A 452 2.83 -10.84 -7.72
N PRO A 453 2.31 -11.02 -8.95
CA PRO A 453 1.74 -9.92 -9.70
C PRO A 453 0.47 -9.40 -9.05
N SER A 454 0.05 -8.18 -9.38
CA SER A 454 -1.26 -7.67 -9.00
C SER A 454 -1.86 -6.83 -10.12
N LEU A 455 -3.18 -6.89 -10.24
CA LEU A 455 -3.98 -6.04 -11.11
C LEU A 455 -4.88 -5.20 -10.19
N PHE A 456 -5.00 -3.90 -10.44
CA PHE A 456 -5.70 -3.02 -9.53
C PHE A 456 -6.37 -1.85 -10.24
N GLN A 457 -7.36 -1.29 -9.56
CA GLN A 457 -8.01 -0.03 -9.89
C GLN A 457 -7.73 0.95 -8.75
N LEU A 458 -7.32 2.16 -9.10
CA LEU A 458 -7.10 3.25 -8.14
C LEU A 458 -8.30 4.21 -8.08
N SER A 459 -8.90 4.52 -9.23
CA SER A 459 -10.04 5.43 -9.37
C SER A 459 -11.15 4.77 -10.19
N PRO A 460 -12.44 4.98 -9.86
CA PRO A 460 -12.97 5.84 -8.79
C PRO A 460 -13.09 5.13 -7.42
N LYS A 461 -12.86 3.83 -7.38
CA LYS A 461 -12.89 3.00 -6.16
C LYS A 461 -11.68 2.09 -6.16
N HIS A 462 -10.93 2.07 -5.06
CA HIS A 462 -9.79 1.18 -4.90
C HIS A 462 -10.23 -0.29 -4.98
N LEU A 463 -9.55 -1.07 -5.81
CA LEU A 463 -9.76 -2.51 -5.98
C LEU A 463 -8.42 -3.19 -6.22
N LEU A 464 -8.12 -4.24 -5.46
CA LEU A 464 -6.93 -5.08 -5.65
C LEU A 464 -7.32 -6.50 -6.04
N LEU A 465 -6.73 -7.00 -7.13
CA LEU A 465 -6.82 -8.38 -7.61
C LEU A 465 -5.43 -9.01 -7.45
N PRO A 466 -5.18 -9.75 -6.35
CA PRO A 466 -3.86 -10.29 -6.06
C PRO A 466 -3.54 -11.46 -6.99
N GLY A 467 -2.26 -11.64 -7.31
CA GLY A 467 -1.79 -12.75 -8.11
C GLY A 467 -2.04 -14.09 -7.45
N ASN A 468 -2.30 -15.10 -8.27
CA ASN A 468 -2.53 -16.46 -7.79
C ASN A 468 -1.22 -17.09 -7.28
N PRO A 469 -1.11 -17.47 -5.99
CA PRO A 469 0.10 -18.08 -5.44
C PRO A 469 0.30 -19.54 -5.87
N SER A 470 -0.68 -20.14 -6.56
CA SER A 470 -0.68 -21.56 -6.88
C SER A 470 0.44 -21.92 -7.86
N PRO A 471 1.35 -22.85 -7.51
CA PRO A 471 2.47 -23.22 -8.37
C PRO A 471 2.03 -23.94 -9.66
N SER A 472 0.81 -24.49 -9.68
CA SER A 472 0.18 -25.09 -10.85
C SER A 472 -0.10 -24.06 -11.95
N PHE A 473 -0.39 -22.82 -11.59
CA PHE A 473 -0.59 -21.72 -12.55
C PHE A 473 0.74 -21.29 -13.18
N HIS A 474 1.78 -21.11 -12.37
CA HIS A 474 3.11 -20.68 -12.84
C HIS A 474 3.80 -21.68 -13.80
N GLN A 475 3.30 -22.91 -13.92
CA GLN A 475 3.80 -23.92 -14.85
C GLN A 475 3.02 -23.96 -16.18
N GLY A 476 1.86 -23.31 -16.27
CA GLY A 476 1.00 -23.30 -17.45
C GLY A 476 1.48 -22.30 -18.50
N ALA A 477 2.13 -22.77 -19.57
CA ALA A 477 2.57 -21.92 -20.68
C ALA A 477 1.43 -21.20 -21.45
N THR A 478 0.17 -21.56 -21.20
CA THR A 478 -1.01 -21.05 -21.91
C THR A 478 -1.65 -19.82 -21.26
N THR A 479 -1.21 -19.42 -20.06
CA THR A 479 -1.79 -18.30 -19.29
C THR A 479 -0.68 -17.45 -18.68
N PRO A 480 0.16 -16.78 -19.49
CA PRO A 480 1.13 -15.83 -18.94
C PRO A 480 0.40 -14.67 -18.24
N THR A 481 1.02 -14.13 -17.18
CA THR A 481 0.48 -12.96 -16.46
C THR A 481 0.38 -11.75 -17.36
N ALA A 482 1.40 -11.50 -18.19
CA ALA A 482 1.45 -10.39 -19.12
C ALA A 482 1.97 -10.86 -20.49
N TYR A 483 1.24 -10.50 -21.54
CA TYR A 483 1.50 -10.94 -22.90
C TYR A 483 1.44 -9.79 -23.90
N PHE A 484 2.41 -9.77 -24.81
CA PHE A 484 2.52 -8.80 -25.89
C PHE A 484 2.43 -9.48 -27.27
N SER A 485 1.60 -8.91 -28.15
CA SER A 485 1.48 -9.31 -29.55
C SER A 485 1.27 -8.11 -30.45
N THR A 486 2.01 -8.02 -31.54
CA THR A 486 1.80 -6.99 -32.56
C THR A 486 0.45 -7.10 -33.26
N ALA A 487 -0.22 -8.25 -33.18
CA ALA A 487 -1.50 -8.50 -33.86
C ALA A 487 -2.73 -8.34 -32.95
N THR A 488 -2.59 -8.58 -31.65
CA THR A 488 -3.72 -8.58 -30.70
C THR A 488 -3.58 -7.53 -29.60
N GLY A 489 -2.47 -6.79 -29.54
CA GLY A 489 -2.21 -5.81 -28.49
C GLY A 489 -1.61 -6.42 -27.23
N LEU A 490 -2.02 -5.90 -26.07
CA LEU A 490 -1.54 -6.31 -24.75
C LEU A 490 -2.63 -7.10 -24.02
N ALA A 491 -2.22 -8.14 -23.30
CA ALA A 491 -3.15 -8.94 -22.50
C ALA A 491 -2.56 -9.25 -21.13
N LEU A 492 -3.32 -8.98 -20.07
CA LEU A 492 -3.01 -9.33 -18.69
C LEU A 492 -4.04 -10.31 -18.15
N GLY A 493 -3.59 -11.41 -17.54
CA GLY A 493 -4.49 -12.41 -16.93
C GLY A 493 -5.35 -13.19 -17.92
N CYS A 494 -5.01 -13.18 -19.22
CA CYS A 494 -5.80 -13.86 -20.24
C CYS A 494 -5.24 -15.24 -20.58
N LYS A 495 -6.13 -16.14 -21.03
CA LYS A 495 -5.75 -17.40 -21.65
C LYS A 495 -5.43 -17.19 -23.12
N LEU A 496 -4.25 -17.62 -23.53
CA LEU A 496 -3.82 -17.54 -24.92
C LEU A 496 -4.41 -18.70 -25.73
N PRO A 497 -5.02 -18.42 -26.89
CA PRO A 497 -5.47 -19.48 -27.78
C PRO A 497 -4.26 -20.26 -28.34
N PRO A 498 -4.43 -21.55 -28.68
CA PRO A 498 -3.36 -22.33 -29.30
C PRO A 498 -2.93 -21.69 -30.63
N SER A 499 -1.62 -21.57 -30.84
CA SER A 499 -1.07 -20.93 -32.04
C SER A 499 -1.54 -21.65 -33.32
N SER A 500 -2.31 -20.96 -34.16
CA SER A 500 -2.72 -21.43 -35.48
C SER A 500 -1.97 -20.68 -36.58
N ARG A 501 -1.57 -21.38 -37.64
CA ARG A 501 -0.92 -20.78 -38.83
C ARG A 501 -1.88 -20.00 -39.72
N THR A 502 -3.19 -20.18 -39.55
CA THR A 502 -4.22 -19.69 -40.49
C THR A 502 -5.14 -18.61 -39.90
N SER A 503 -5.14 -18.43 -38.58
CA SER A 503 -5.97 -17.43 -37.91
C SER A 503 -5.31 -16.96 -36.62
N ILE A 504 -5.34 -15.64 -36.40
CA ILE A 504 -4.90 -15.00 -35.16
C ILE A 504 -6.13 -14.92 -34.26
N ALA A 505 -6.24 -15.84 -33.30
CA ALA A 505 -7.29 -15.79 -32.30
C ALA A 505 -6.92 -14.78 -31.20
N GLN A 506 -7.92 -14.06 -30.70
CA GLN A 506 -7.73 -13.09 -29.62
C GLN A 506 -7.55 -13.80 -28.26
N PRO A 507 -6.74 -13.22 -27.34
CA PRO A 507 -6.68 -13.69 -25.97
C PRO A 507 -8.05 -13.63 -25.29
N ILE A 508 -8.35 -14.60 -24.43
CA ILE A 508 -9.65 -14.73 -23.77
C ILE A 508 -9.48 -14.37 -22.28
N PRO A 509 -10.30 -13.46 -21.72
CA PRO A 509 -10.38 -13.20 -20.28
C PRO A 509 -10.47 -14.50 -19.47
N HIS A 510 -9.67 -14.65 -18.41
CA HIS A 510 -9.61 -15.89 -17.64
C HIS A 510 -9.37 -15.63 -16.14
N GLY A 511 -10.12 -16.32 -15.29
CA GLY A 511 -10.12 -16.10 -13.84
C GLY A 511 -10.89 -14.85 -13.43
N ALA A 512 -10.50 -14.27 -12.30
CA ALA A 512 -11.26 -13.20 -11.67
C ALA A 512 -10.84 -11.78 -12.08
N GLY A 513 -9.71 -11.63 -12.76
CA GLY A 513 -9.21 -10.34 -13.22
C GLY A 513 -8.51 -10.49 -14.56
N SER A 514 -8.85 -9.65 -15.53
CA SER A 514 -8.08 -9.55 -16.77
C SER A 514 -8.21 -8.17 -17.42
N LEU A 515 -7.21 -7.82 -18.22
CA LEU A 515 -7.16 -6.56 -18.95
C LEU A 515 -6.65 -6.81 -20.36
N LEU A 516 -7.44 -6.43 -21.36
CA LEU A 516 -7.09 -6.48 -22.77
C LEU A 516 -6.94 -5.06 -23.29
N ILE A 517 -5.79 -4.73 -23.87
CA ILE A 517 -5.54 -3.45 -24.55
C ILE A 517 -5.39 -3.76 -26.03
N ASP A 518 -6.07 -2.99 -26.87
CA ASP A 518 -6.07 -3.18 -28.31
C ASP A 518 -4.69 -2.95 -28.96
N SER A 519 -4.60 -3.22 -30.26
CA SER A 519 -3.35 -3.04 -31.00
C SER A 519 -3.00 -1.57 -31.28
N SER A 520 -3.97 -0.67 -31.13
CA SER A 520 -3.82 0.78 -31.30
C SER A 520 -3.37 1.47 -30.02
N LEU A 521 -3.39 0.79 -28.88
CA LEU A 521 -3.23 1.39 -27.54
C LEU A 521 -4.24 2.52 -27.28
N GLU A 522 -5.43 2.42 -27.87
CA GLU A 522 -6.50 3.43 -27.79
C GLU A 522 -7.68 2.96 -26.95
N SER A 523 -7.96 1.65 -26.90
CA SER A 523 -9.06 1.09 -26.13
C SER A 523 -8.62 -0.11 -25.29
N ALA A 524 -9.30 -0.29 -24.15
CA ALA A 524 -9.11 -1.42 -23.26
C ALA A 524 -10.43 -2.01 -22.75
N ASP A 525 -10.43 -3.32 -22.55
CA ASP A 525 -11.49 -4.05 -21.88
C ASP A 525 -10.96 -4.59 -20.55
N PHE A 526 -11.48 -4.06 -19.45
CA PHE A 526 -11.20 -4.53 -18.10
C PHE A 526 -12.31 -5.47 -17.63
N HIS A 527 -11.94 -6.64 -17.10
CA HIS A 527 -12.88 -7.65 -16.64
C HIS A 527 -12.57 -8.05 -15.21
N VAL A 528 -13.59 -7.95 -14.36
CA VAL A 528 -13.54 -8.30 -12.93
C VAL A 528 -14.65 -9.28 -12.65
N SER A 529 -14.35 -10.34 -11.92
CA SER A 529 -15.32 -11.32 -11.44
C SER A 529 -15.10 -11.60 -9.97
N THR A 530 -16.18 -11.74 -9.21
CA THR A 530 -16.12 -12.14 -7.79
C THR A 530 -15.86 -13.64 -7.62
N VAL A 531 -15.82 -14.40 -8.73
CA VAL A 531 -15.57 -15.84 -8.77
C VAL A 531 -14.51 -16.16 -9.82
N GLY A 532 -13.62 -17.12 -9.54
CA GLY A 532 -12.63 -17.61 -10.50
C GLY A 532 -11.22 -17.68 -9.92
N HIS A 533 -10.89 -18.77 -9.23
CA HIS A 533 -9.59 -18.97 -8.57
C HIS A 533 -8.53 -19.63 -9.47
N ASP A 534 -8.87 -19.89 -10.73
CA ASP A 534 -8.04 -20.65 -11.69
C ASP A 534 -7.30 -19.76 -12.71
N GLY A 535 -7.38 -18.43 -12.57
CA GLY A 535 -6.64 -17.47 -13.39
C GLY A 535 -5.41 -16.86 -12.72
N ALA A 536 -4.79 -15.91 -13.42
CA ALA A 536 -3.56 -15.23 -12.98
C ALA A 536 -3.80 -14.34 -11.77
N PHE A 537 -4.99 -13.76 -11.69
CA PHE A 537 -5.43 -12.89 -10.61
C PHE A 537 -6.64 -13.53 -9.92
N LEU A 538 -6.61 -13.51 -8.59
CA LEU A 538 -7.67 -13.99 -7.73
C LEU A 538 -8.75 -12.91 -7.57
N PRO A 539 -9.99 -13.30 -7.22
CA PRO A 539 -11.06 -12.35 -7.03
C PRO A 539 -10.72 -11.39 -5.90
N PRO A 540 -11.29 -10.17 -5.93
CA PRO A 540 -11.25 -9.32 -4.76
C PRO A 540 -11.95 -10.10 -3.67
N GLU A 541 -11.37 -10.20 -2.48
CA GLU A 541 -11.89 -11.11 -1.45
C GLU A 541 -13.23 -10.64 -0.86
N ILE A 542 -13.94 -9.70 -1.50
CA ILE A 542 -15.26 -9.18 -1.17
C ILE A 542 -16.29 -10.29 -1.38
N VAL A 543 -16.96 -10.71 -0.30
CA VAL A 543 -17.98 -11.75 -0.30
C VAL A 543 -19.27 -11.05 -0.71
N SER A 544 -19.41 -10.77 -2.00
CA SER A 544 -20.76 -10.59 -2.54
C SER A 544 -21.40 -11.97 -2.53
N THR A 545 -22.58 -12.09 -1.92
CA THR A 545 -23.37 -13.33 -1.90
C THR A 545 -23.86 -13.73 -3.29
N SER A 546 -23.75 -12.82 -4.27
CA SER A 546 -24.03 -13.08 -5.68
C SER A 546 -22.75 -13.05 -6.53
N PRO A 547 -22.53 -14.04 -7.41
CA PRO A 547 -21.46 -13.99 -8.39
C PRO A 547 -21.77 -12.86 -9.38
N THR A 548 -20.90 -11.86 -9.43
CA THR A 548 -20.97 -10.75 -10.38
C THR A 548 -19.72 -10.76 -11.25
N SER A 549 -19.94 -10.54 -12.54
CA SER A 549 -18.88 -10.39 -13.53
C SER A 549 -19.14 -9.07 -14.25
N GLU A 550 -18.25 -8.11 -14.07
CA GLU A 550 -18.33 -6.79 -14.66
C GLU A 550 -17.28 -6.68 -15.77
N LYS A 551 -17.72 -6.17 -16.92
CA LYS A 551 -16.85 -5.79 -18.03
C LYS A 551 -16.95 -4.29 -18.21
N THR A 552 -15.82 -3.60 -18.12
CA THR A 552 -15.72 -2.15 -18.30
C THR A 552 -14.90 -1.86 -19.55
N HIS A 553 -15.50 -1.20 -20.53
CA HIS A 553 -14.79 -0.68 -21.69
C HIS A 553 -14.20 0.69 -21.38
N ILE A 554 -12.98 0.94 -21.84
CA ILE A 554 -12.18 2.11 -21.48
C ILE A 554 -11.54 2.69 -22.73
N ASP A 555 -11.81 3.96 -22.99
CA ASP A 555 -11.06 4.76 -23.95
C ASP A 555 -9.81 5.32 -23.26
N ILE A 556 -8.64 4.95 -23.78
CA ILE A 556 -7.34 5.23 -23.15
C ILE A 556 -6.92 6.65 -23.50
N TYR A 557 -6.63 7.44 -22.47
CA TYR A 557 -5.96 8.73 -22.63
C TYR A 557 -4.45 8.57 -22.62
N ASN A 558 -3.93 7.89 -21.59
CA ASN A 558 -2.50 7.68 -21.42
C ASN A 558 -2.22 6.30 -20.84
N LEU A 559 -1.16 5.67 -21.34
CA LEU A 559 -0.59 4.43 -20.81
C LEU A 559 0.89 4.65 -20.53
N GLU A 560 1.31 4.37 -19.30
CA GLU A 560 2.68 4.50 -18.84
C GLU A 560 3.20 3.17 -18.27
N ILE A 561 4.46 2.87 -18.55
CA ILE A 561 5.21 1.74 -18.00
C ILE A 561 6.41 2.29 -17.26
N TRP A 562 6.50 1.92 -15.98
CA TRP A 562 7.56 2.30 -15.07
C TRP A 562 8.34 1.06 -14.65
N GLY A 563 9.66 1.06 -14.84
CA GLY A 563 10.54 0.03 -14.34
C GLY A 563 10.78 0.23 -12.84
N VAL A 564 10.67 -0.83 -12.03
CA VAL A 564 10.95 -0.75 -10.59
C VAL A 564 12.41 -1.08 -10.35
N VAL A 565 13.16 -0.11 -9.81
CA VAL A 565 14.58 -0.22 -9.47
C VAL A 565 14.72 -0.28 -7.96
N GLN A 566 15.44 -1.29 -7.46
CA GLN A 566 15.65 -1.45 -6.02
C GLN A 566 17.00 -0.87 -5.58
N PRO A 567 17.14 -0.44 -4.31
CA PRO A 567 18.40 0.10 -3.82
C PRO A 567 19.58 -0.87 -3.93
N GLU A 568 19.34 -2.18 -3.78
CA GLU A 568 20.40 -3.19 -3.89
C GLU A 568 20.97 -3.25 -5.31
N ASP A 569 20.14 -3.02 -6.34
CA ASP A 569 20.56 -2.95 -7.74
C ASP A 569 21.36 -1.66 -8.06
N SER A 570 21.28 -0.65 -7.20
CA SER A 570 22.02 0.62 -7.31
C SER A 570 23.38 0.59 -6.59
N SER A 571 23.58 -0.36 -5.67
CA SER A 571 24.82 -0.47 -4.90
C SER A 571 25.87 -1.34 -5.62
N ALA A 572 26.77 -0.70 -6.34
CA ALA A 572 27.85 -1.33 -7.10
C ALA A 572 28.93 -2.07 -6.27
N SER A 573 28.66 -2.50 -5.03
CA SER A 573 29.70 -2.96 -4.09
C SER A 573 29.83 -4.47 -3.89
N THR A 574 29.04 -5.32 -4.54
CA THR A 574 29.26 -6.78 -4.48
C THR A 574 29.02 -7.46 -5.82
N GLY A 575 30.05 -7.51 -6.66
CA GLY A 575 30.21 -8.44 -7.78
C GLY A 575 29.26 -8.25 -8.97
N GLN A 576 29.71 -7.51 -9.99
CA GLN A 576 29.27 -7.60 -11.40
C GLN A 576 27.76 -7.85 -11.65
N ARG A 577 26.86 -7.15 -10.97
CA ARG A 577 25.46 -7.01 -11.43
C ARG A 577 25.28 -5.60 -11.96
N GLN A 578 25.12 -5.49 -13.28
CA GLN A 578 24.69 -4.26 -13.92
C GLN A 578 23.26 -3.96 -13.50
N SER A 579 22.95 -2.71 -13.18
CA SER A 579 21.58 -2.30 -12.87
C SER A 579 20.68 -2.54 -14.10
N ALA A 580 19.38 -2.79 -13.90
CA ALA A 580 18.45 -3.03 -15.01
C ALA A 580 18.44 -1.88 -16.04
N VAL A 581 18.65 -0.65 -15.55
CA VAL A 581 18.80 0.56 -16.37
C VAL A 581 20.05 0.51 -17.24
N GLU A 582 21.20 0.08 -16.70
CA GLU A 582 22.44 -0.10 -17.48
C GLU A 582 22.30 -1.18 -18.54
N VAL A 583 21.65 -2.31 -18.19
CA VAL A 583 21.40 -3.40 -19.15
C VAL A 583 20.54 -2.93 -20.32
N GLN A 584 19.48 -2.16 -20.03
CA GLN A 584 18.61 -1.61 -21.07
C GLN A 584 19.36 -0.62 -21.97
N LYS A 585 20.12 0.32 -21.38
CA LYS A 585 20.94 1.28 -22.13
C LYS A 585 21.97 0.58 -23.03
N ALA A 586 22.67 -0.42 -22.50
CA ALA A 586 23.64 -1.20 -23.27
C ALA A 586 22.99 -1.92 -24.46
N LYS A 587 21.77 -2.43 -24.28
CA LYS A 587 21.00 -3.08 -25.36
C LYS A 587 20.62 -2.09 -26.46
N TRP A 588 20.15 -0.90 -26.09
CA TRP A 588 19.85 0.17 -27.06
C TRP A 588 21.10 0.67 -27.78
N GLU A 589 22.22 0.85 -27.09
CA GLU A 589 23.49 1.25 -27.71
C GLU A 589 24.02 0.18 -28.69
N PHE A 590 23.87 -1.10 -28.33
CA PHE A 590 24.21 -2.19 -29.21
C PHE A 590 23.33 -2.18 -30.47
N GLU A 591 22.03 -2.01 -30.31
CA GLU A 591 21.07 -1.94 -31.42
C GLU A 591 21.34 -0.73 -32.32
N ALA A 592 21.60 0.45 -31.76
CA ALA A 592 21.94 1.66 -32.51
C ALA A 592 23.22 1.45 -33.36
N ARG A 593 24.26 0.86 -32.76
CA ARG A 593 25.52 0.55 -33.47
C ARG A 593 25.34 -0.50 -34.57
N GLU A 594 24.46 -1.45 -34.34
CA GLU A 594 24.05 -2.46 -35.32
C GLU A 594 23.27 -1.82 -36.49
N VAL A 595 22.28 -0.96 -36.19
CA VAL A 595 21.54 -0.19 -37.20
C VAL A 595 22.47 0.70 -38.04
N GLU A 596 23.43 1.39 -37.42
CA GLU A 596 24.43 2.19 -38.13
C GLU A 596 25.29 1.34 -39.07
N ARG A 597 25.75 0.16 -38.63
CA ARG A 597 26.49 -0.75 -39.50
C ARG A 597 25.63 -1.21 -40.67
N ARG A 598 24.35 -1.55 -40.47
CA ARG A 598 23.43 -1.91 -41.57
C ARG A 598 23.21 -0.75 -42.54
N ARG A 599 23.10 0.48 -42.03
CA ARG A 599 23.00 1.68 -42.87
C ARG A 599 24.27 1.89 -43.69
N ASN A 600 25.44 1.73 -43.07
CA ASN A 600 26.73 1.88 -43.75
C ASN A 600 26.95 0.81 -44.84
N VAL A 601 26.51 -0.43 -44.60
CA VAL A 601 26.51 -1.49 -45.63
C VAL A 601 25.58 -1.14 -46.79
N ASN A 602 24.38 -0.62 -46.53
CA ASN A 602 23.43 -0.24 -47.57
C ASN A 602 23.88 1.00 -48.38
N LEU A 603 24.58 1.95 -47.76
CA LEU A 603 25.19 3.10 -48.47
C LEU A 603 26.32 2.66 -49.40
N ASN A 604 27.13 1.68 -48.99
CA ASN A 604 28.18 1.11 -49.83
C ASN A 604 27.63 0.20 -50.95
N ALA A 605 26.35 -0.16 -50.89
CA ALA A 605 25.67 -1.00 -51.88
C ALA A 605 24.77 -0.20 -52.87
N GLY A 606 24.63 1.12 -52.70
CA GLY A 606 23.63 1.91 -53.44
C GLY A 606 24.17 3.17 -54.12
N VAL A 607 24.29 3.09 -55.45
CA VAL A 607 24.50 4.14 -56.48
C VAL A 607 25.96 4.40 -56.87
N GLY A 608 26.38 3.78 -57.98
CA GLY A 608 27.67 3.99 -58.65
C GLY A 608 28.47 2.70 -58.87
N ASP A 609 29.50 2.75 -59.72
CA ASP A 609 30.38 1.63 -60.15
C ASP A 609 30.80 0.64 -59.04
N SER A 610 30.81 1.07 -57.77
CA SER A 610 31.19 0.29 -56.59
C SER A 610 30.33 -0.95 -56.32
N ALA A 611 29.03 -0.93 -56.61
CA ALA A 611 28.16 -2.11 -56.44
C ALA A 611 28.51 -3.21 -57.47
N ARG A 612 28.95 -2.79 -58.66
CA ARG A 612 29.33 -3.69 -59.75
C ARG A 612 30.72 -4.29 -59.51
N GLU A 613 31.64 -3.51 -58.96
CA GLU A 613 32.96 -3.97 -58.52
C GLU A 613 32.90 -4.89 -57.31
N SER A 614 32.05 -4.60 -56.32
CA SER A 614 31.81 -5.48 -55.17
C SER A 614 31.22 -6.83 -55.59
N ALA A 615 30.23 -6.81 -56.50
CA ALA A 615 29.69 -8.03 -57.09
C ALA A 615 30.74 -8.79 -57.93
N ARG A 616 31.62 -8.09 -58.64
CA ARG A 616 32.72 -8.69 -59.41
C ARG A 616 33.77 -9.34 -58.50
N TRP A 617 34.12 -8.71 -57.38
CA TRP A 617 35.05 -9.25 -56.38
C TRP A 617 34.48 -10.49 -55.68
N MET A 618 33.18 -10.49 -55.37
CA MET A 618 32.49 -11.68 -54.86
C MET A 618 32.47 -12.84 -55.87
N LEU A 619 32.28 -12.55 -57.17
CA LEU A 619 32.31 -13.56 -58.23
C LEU A 619 33.74 -14.05 -58.55
N GLU A 620 34.75 -13.21 -58.39
CA GLU A 620 36.17 -13.55 -58.55
C GLU A 620 36.67 -14.43 -57.39
N SER A 621 36.32 -14.09 -56.15
CA SER A 621 36.63 -14.89 -54.96
C SER A 621 35.86 -16.23 -54.90
N ALA A 622 34.67 -16.28 -55.50
CA ALA A 622 33.93 -17.53 -55.73
C ALA A 622 34.44 -18.34 -56.95
N GLY A 623 35.48 -17.88 -57.65
CA GLY A 623 36.08 -18.57 -58.80
C GLY A 623 35.24 -18.58 -60.07
N LEU A 624 34.17 -17.78 -60.13
CA LEU A 624 33.21 -17.73 -61.25
C LEU A 624 33.60 -16.70 -62.31
N VAL A 625 34.43 -15.70 -61.97
CA VAL A 625 34.95 -14.70 -62.91
C VAL A 625 36.46 -14.67 -62.82
N GLY A 626 37.11 -15.47 -63.67
CA GLY A 626 38.56 -15.42 -63.92
C GLY A 626 38.83 -14.83 -65.29
N GLU A 627 39.83 -13.95 -65.37
CA GLU A 627 40.29 -13.25 -66.56
C GLU A 627 40.78 -14.24 -67.64
N SER A 628 39.83 -14.78 -68.42
CA SER A 628 40.10 -15.67 -69.56
C SER A 628 40.34 -14.83 -70.80
N GLY A 629 41.50 -14.16 -70.83
CA GLY A 629 41.94 -13.31 -71.92
C GLY A 629 43.16 -13.87 -72.66
N LYS A 630 42.89 -14.59 -73.76
CA LYS A 630 43.72 -14.80 -74.97
C LYS A 630 44.77 -15.93 -75.00
N TYR A 631 44.66 -16.69 -76.10
CA TYR A 631 45.53 -17.64 -76.84
C TYR A 631 44.89 -19.04 -76.87
N GLY A 632 44.48 -19.65 -77.98
CA GLY A 632 44.66 -19.41 -79.42
C GLY A 632 44.90 -20.75 -80.13
N GLY A 633 44.01 -21.18 -81.03
CA GLY A 633 44.34 -21.94 -82.24
C GLY A 633 44.24 -23.49 -82.27
N SER A 634 43.45 -23.97 -83.25
CA SER A 634 43.51 -25.23 -84.04
C SER A 634 43.21 -26.57 -83.32
N VAL A 635 42.44 -27.51 -83.88
CA VAL A 635 42.02 -27.84 -85.26
C VAL A 635 40.52 -28.11 -85.32
#